data_AF-A0A430Q6Y6-F1
#
_entry.id   AF-A0A430Q6Y6-F1
#
_cell.length_a   1.000
_cell.length_b   1.000
_cell.length_c   1.000
_cell.angle_alpha   90.00
_cell.angle_beta   90.00
_cell.angle_gamma   90.00
#
_symmetry.space_group_name_H-M   'P 1'
#
loop_
_entity.id
_entity.type
_entity.pdbx_description
1 polymer ?
#
loop_
_entity_poly.entity_id
_entity_poly.type
_entity_poly.pdbx_seq_one_letter_code
_entity_poly.pdbx_strand_id
1 'polypeptide(L)'
;MDIAEILLSQFPNPQHPYVAKNGACTWKACQKWDLHYLSGRIKSNLKFRLAKKESIEVQWETSCPSVNATLAEFNEWINGVDNMSNPFSKYPKESWWAYADYIYMNQSPDFQGLVEDLSFQELFPFLKSNISPTFWLGSSKAHTICHRDTYGVNLVVQIKGSKRWILFPPSDSPHMYETRLPLEESTVFSKVNFTLPNCKKHPLILKTTPYPVTLYPGDILFVPRNWWHFVESSSEYDFTCSVNLWIDQPSLDNKARLRECLTQLVGFSLLSNYDRSDHKVLLHPSEQATYENEFWFKQLLDYLYILFHQNPNESSSNGEENLEEPSKQAKFSSVINWTPLTSEKLDSLFSISEENSTSDVVNTLNFEQIVDAFMKPDVIELVAKYLEKDVINKDL
;
A
#
# COMPACT_ATOMS: atom_id res chain seq x y z
N MET A 1 23.50 -1.03 -13.17
CA MET A 1 22.12 -0.56 -13.45
C MET A 1 21.27 -1.10 -12.32
N ASP A 2 20.54 -0.21 -11.65
CA ASP A 2 19.67 -0.58 -10.54
C ASP A 2 18.54 -1.53 -11.02
N ILE A 3 18.06 -2.44 -10.16
CA ILE A 3 16.98 -3.39 -10.49
C ILE A 3 15.75 -2.64 -10.99
N ALA A 4 15.43 -1.51 -10.35
CA ALA A 4 14.33 -0.67 -10.79
C ALA A 4 14.58 -0.05 -12.17
N GLU A 5 15.79 0.45 -12.46
CA GLU A 5 16.11 0.98 -13.79
C GLU A 5 15.96 -0.09 -14.88
N ILE A 6 16.40 -1.32 -14.61
CA ILE A 6 16.23 -2.45 -15.53
C ILE A 6 14.74 -2.71 -15.77
N LEU A 7 13.93 -2.82 -14.71
CA LEU A 7 12.48 -3.01 -14.82
C LEU A 7 11.81 -1.88 -15.60
N LEU A 8 12.08 -0.63 -15.24
CA LEU A 8 11.45 0.55 -15.83
C LEU A 8 11.82 0.73 -17.31
N SER A 9 13.04 0.38 -17.69
CA SER A 9 13.50 0.43 -19.10
C SER A 9 12.71 -0.49 -20.03
N GLN A 10 11.95 -1.44 -19.49
CA GLN A 10 11.14 -2.34 -20.28
C GLN A 10 9.77 -1.77 -20.68
N PHE A 11 9.32 -0.69 -20.04
CA PHE A 11 8.04 -0.05 -20.35
C PHE A 11 8.23 1.12 -21.34
N PRO A 12 7.35 1.29 -22.34
CA PRO A 12 7.39 2.46 -23.22
C PRO A 12 7.29 3.78 -22.47
N ASN A 13 6.49 3.82 -21.40
CA ASN A 13 6.41 4.94 -20.47
C ASN A 13 6.39 4.42 -19.03
N PRO A 14 7.52 4.40 -18.30
CA PRO A 14 7.60 3.86 -16.94
C PRO A 14 6.79 4.64 -15.90
N GLN A 15 6.24 5.82 -16.25
CA GLN A 15 5.36 6.59 -15.37
C GLN A 15 3.88 6.22 -15.53
N HIS A 16 3.55 5.33 -16.47
CA HIS A 16 2.19 4.87 -16.75
C HIS A 16 1.98 3.45 -16.20
N PRO A 17 0.79 3.11 -15.67
CA PRO A 17 0.55 1.76 -15.18
C PRO A 17 0.24 0.80 -16.34
N TYR A 18 0.65 -0.45 -16.18
CA TYR A 18 0.46 -1.50 -17.19
C TYR A 18 -0.09 -2.77 -16.57
N VAL A 19 -0.89 -3.51 -17.34
CA VAL A 19 -1.35 -4.84 -16.96
C VAL A 19 -0.84 -5.88 -17.98
N ALA A 20 -0.36 -7.01 -17.47
CA ALA A 20 -0.09 -8.19 -18.26
C ALA A 20 -1.10 -9.28 -17.90
N LYS A 21 -1.98 -9.58 -18.84
CA LYS A 21 -3.02 -10.61 -18.65
C LYS A 21 -2.41 -12.01 -18.71
N ASN A 22 -2.75 -12.86 -17.75
CA ASN A 22 -2.22 -14.23 -17.61
C ASN A 22 -0.68 -14.34 -17.47
N GLY A 23 0.04 -13.25 -17.15
CA GLY A 23 1.50 -13.26 -17.08
C GLY A 23 2.09 -14.27 -16.09
N ALA A 24 1.38 -14.56 -15.01
CA ALA A 24 1.76 -15.50 -13.95
C ALA A 24 0.90 -16.78 -13.93
N CYS A 25 0.14 -17.07 -14.99
CA CYS A 25 -0.83 -18.19 -14.99
C CYS A 25 -0.16 -19.58 -14.78
N THR A 26 1.12 -19.72 -15.13
CA THR A 26 1.88 -20.96 -14.97
C THR A 26 2.48 -21.12 -13.57
N TRP A 27 2.41 -20.11 -12.71
CA TRP A 27 2.95 -20.19 -11.36
C TRP A 27 2.25 -21.27 -10.55
N LYS A 28 3.02 -22.01 -9.74
CA LYS A 28 2.45 -23.00 -8.81
C LYS A 28 1.43 -22.36 -7.88
N ALA A 29 1.66 -21.11 -7.47
CA ALA A 29 0.72 -20.36 -6.64
C ALA A 29 -0.66 -20.23 -7.31
N CYS A 30 -0.73 -19.84 -8.58
CA CYS A 30 -1.98 -19.72 -9.34
C CYS A 30 -2.70 -21.06 -9.55
N GLN A 31 -1.97 -22.18 -9.48
CA GLN A 31 -2.53 -23.53 -9.65
C GLN A 31 -2.97 -24.18 -8.33
N LYS A 32 -2.26 -23.92 -7.24
CA LYS A 32 -2.41 -24.65 -5.97
C LYS A 32 -3.06 -23.84 -4.85
N TRP A 33 -2.93 -22.51 -4.85
CA TRP A 33 -3.37 -21.72 -3.70
C TRP A 33 -4.89 -21.60 -3.66
N ASP A 34 -5.49 -22.46 -2.86
CA ASP A 34 -6.81 -22.28 -2.28
C ASP A 34 -6.69 -22.25 -0.75
N LEU A 35 -7.81 -22.02 -0.05
CA LEU A 35 -7.79 -21.96 1.42
C LEU A 35 -7.45 -23.30 2.07
N HIS A 36 -7.68 -24.43 1.40
CA HIS A 36 -7.29 -25.74 1.92
C HIS A 36 -5.76 -25.91 1.89
N TYR A 37 -5.13 -25.62 0.73
CA TYR A 37 -3.68 -25.63 0.59
C TYR A 37 -3.02 -24.61 1.53
N LEU A 38 -3.53 -23.37 1.55
CA LEU A 38 -2.96 -22.30 2.37
C LEU A 38 -3.09 -22.58 3.86
N SER A 39 -4.24 -23.06 4.35
CA SER A 39 -4.38 -23.49 5.76
C SER A 39 -3.50 -24.71 6.11
N GLY A 40 -3.17 -25.52 5.11
CA GLY A 40 -2.16 -26.57 5.19
C GLY A 40 -0.75 -26.05 5.44
N ARG A 41 -0.41 -24.84 4.98
CA ARG A 41 0.93 -24.24 5.04
C ARG A 41 1.08 -23.17 6.13
N ILE A 42 0.11 -22.28 6.25
CA ILE A 42 0.10 -21.16 7.19
C ILE A 42 -0.61 -21.64 8.47
N LYS A 43 0.18 -21.89 9.51
CA LYS A 43 -0.27 -22.42 10.81
C LYS A 43 -0.42 -21.35 11.87
N SER A 44 0.35 -20.28 11.75
CA SER A 44 0.26 -19.09 12.58
C SER A 44 -1.06 -18.35 12.37
N ASN A 45 -1.47 -17.62 13.40
CA ASN A 45 -2.61 -16.72 13.29
C ASN A 45 -2.20 -15.51 12.45
N LEU A 46 -3.06 -15.13 11.51
CA LEU A 46 -2.97 -13.87 10.82
C LEU A 46 -3.87 -12.85 11.53
N LYS A 47 -3.45 -11.59 11.50
CA LYS A 47 -4.29 -10.48 11.94
C LYS A 47 -5.19 -10.07 10.78
N PHE A 48 -6.50 -10.15 11.00
CA PHE A 48 -7.51 -9.71 10.06
C PHE A 48 -8.13 -8.42 10.56
N ARG A 49 -8.03 -7.35 9.77
CA ARG A 49 -8.83 -6.15 9.93
C ARG A 49 -10.23 -6.41 9.40
N LEU A 50 -11.26 -5.93 10.11
CA LEU A 50 -12.65 -6.07 9.67
C LEU A 50 -13.29 -4.71 9.51
N ALA A 51 -14.13 -4.57 8.49
CA ALA A 51 -14.98 -3.40 8.34
C ALA A 51 -16.32 -3.81 7.72
N LYS A 52 -17.29 -2.89 7.78
CA LYS A 52 -18.58 -3.09 7.14
C LYS A 52 -18.42 -3.05 5.63
N LYS A 53 -19.19 -3.87 4.92
CA LYS A 53 -19.28 -3.86 3.46
C LYS A 53 -19.91 -2.57 2.93
N GLU A 54 -20.82 -2.00 3.69
CA GLU A 54 -21.50 -0.75 3.37
C GLU A 54 -21.21 0.29 4.45
N SER A 55 -20.72 1.46 4.04
CA SER A 55 -20.46 2.61 4.91
C SER A 55 -20.55 3.90 4.10
N ILE A 56 -21.16 4.93 4.69
CA ILE A 56 -21.21 6.27 4.11
C ILE A 56 -19.91 7.06 4.36
N GLU A 57 -19.15 6.70 5.39
CA GLU A 57 -17.88 7.32 5.74
C GLU A 57 -16.70 6.37 5.49
N VAL A 58 -15.50 6.94 5.38
CA VAL A 58 -14.25 6.19 5.30
C VAL A 58 -14.06 5.37 6.58
N GLN A 59 -13.78 4.08 6.44
CA GLN A 59 -13.46 3.20 7.56
C GLN A 59 -11.94 3.14 7.74
N TRP A 60 -11.40 4.10 8.49
CA TRP A 60 -9.96 4.21 8.77
C TRP A 60 -9.41 2.95 9.44
N GLU A 61 -8.22 2.54 9.03
CA GLU A 61 -7.63 1.25 9.45
C GLU A 61 -7.41 1.18 10.96
N THR A 62 -7.01 2.28 11.58
CA THR A 62 -6.82 2.44 13.03
C THR A 62 -8.12 2.35 13.82
N SER A 63 -9.26 2.61 13.18
CA SER A 63 -10.60 2.58 13.80
C SER A 63 -11.35 1.27 13.54
N CYS A 64 -10.81 0.41 12.68
CA CYS A 64 -11.42 -0.87 12.35
C CYS A 64 -11.08 -1.91 13.44
N PRO A 65 -12.04 -2.76 13.85
CA PRO A 65 -11.74 -3.90 14.69
C PRO A 65 -10.77 -4.86 13.97
N SER A 66 -10.03 -5.64 14.76
CA SER A 66 -9.18 -6.71 14.25
C SER A 66 -9.35 -7.99 15.04
N VAL A 67 -9.19 -9.14 14.39
CA VAL A 67 -9.13 -10.46 15.03
C VAL A 67 -7.87 -11.19 14.60
N ASN A 68 -7.28 -11.98 15.50
CA ASN A 68 -6.21 -12.90 15.14
C ASN A 68 -6.83 -14.29 14.96
N ALA A 69 -6.67 -14.87 13.78
CA ALA A 69 -7.29 -16.14 13.44
C ALA A 69 -6.43 -16.96 12.48
N THR A 70 -6.61 -18.27 12.49
CA THR A 70 -6.03 -19.19 11.51
C THR A 70 -6.79 -19.10 10.18
N LEU A 71 -6.17 -19.58 9.10
CA LEU A 71 -6.86 -19.67 7.81
C LEU A 71 -8.02 -20.68 7.81
N ALA A 72 -7.98 -21.68 8.69
CA ALA A 72 -9.09 -22.61 8.86
C ALA A 72 -10.32 -21.91 9.47
N GLU A 73 -10.13 -21.09 10.51
CA GLU A 73 -11.21 -20.29 11.11
C GLU A 73 -11.75 -19.23 10.14
N PHE A 74 -10.87 -18.59 9.36
CA PHE A 74 -11.30 -17.69 8.28
C PHE A 74 -12.13 -18.43 7.22
N ASN A 75 -11.70 -19.63 6.82
CA ASN A 75 -12.42 -20.45 5.86
C ASN A 75 -13.79 -20.90 6.40
N GLU A 76 -13.89 -21.30 7.67
CA GLU A 76 -15.18 -21.57 8.33
C GLU A 76 -16.11 -20.35 8.27
N TRP A 77 -15.58 -19.17 8.61
CA TRP A 77 -16.35 -17.93 8.65
C TRP A 77 -16.91 -17.53 7.28
N ILE A 78 -16.08 -17.53 6.22
CA ILE A 78 -16.57 -17.17 4.87
C ILE A 78 -17.59 -18.20 4.32
N ASN A 79 -17.50 -19.46 4.77
CA ASN A 79 -18.47 -20.50 4.41
C ASN A 79 -19.75 -20.46 5.27
N GLY A 80 -19.84 -19.54 6.23
CA GLY A 80 -21.02 -19.38 7.09
C GLY A 80 -21.20 -20.50 8.10
N VAL A 81 -20.11 -21.15 8.52
CA VAL A 81 -20.16 -22.16 9.58
C VAL A 81 -20.49 -21.47 10.90
N ASP A 82 -21.58 -21.91 11.54
CA ASP A 82 -21.98 -21.40 12.85
C ASP A 82 -21.09 -22.03 13.94
N ASN A 83 -20.07 -21.28 14.36
CA ASN A 83 -19.13 -21.66 15.39
C ASN A 83 -18.92 -20.48 16.35
N MET A 84 -19.55 -20.56 17.52
CA MET A 84 -19.48 -19.51 18.55
C MET A 84 -18.07 -19.28 19.13
N SER A 85 -17.17 -20.26 18.98
CA SER A 85 -15.77 -20.15 19.40
C SER A 85 -14.89 -19.49 18.33
N ASN A 86 -15.38 -19.34 17.10
CA ASN A 86 -14.62 -18.76 16.01
C ASN A 86 -14.38 -17.25 16.29
N PRO A 87 -13.14 -16.73 16.12
CA PRO A 87 -12.83 -15.32 16.37
C PRO A 87 -13.70 -14.32 15.58
N PHE A 88 -14.22 -14.73 14.41
CA PHE A 88 -15.06 -13.91 13.55
C PHE A 88 -16.56 -13.93 13.93
N SER A 89 -16.98 -14.73 14.93
CA SER A 89 -18.39 -14.97 15.28
C SER A 89 -19.24 -13.70 15.52
N LYS A 90 -18.62 -12.59 15.96
CA LYS A 90 -19.29 -11.30 16.18
C LYS A 90 -19.51 -10.47 14.91
N TYR A 91 -19.01 -10.92 13.77
CA TYR A 91 -18.94 -10.16 12.52
C TYR A 91 -19.57 -10.99 11.39
N PRO A 92 -20.91 -10.93 11.20
CA PRO A 92 -21.58 -11.71 10.16
C PRO A 92 -21.00 -11.38 8.77
N LYS A 93 -20.64 -12.42 7.99
CA LYS A 93 -19.99 -12.26 6.68
C LYS A 93 -20.86 -11.51 5.67
N GLU A 94 -22.17 -11.47 5.88
CA GLU A 94 -23.14 -10.77 5.05
C GLU A 94 -22.94 -9.25 5.15
N SER A 95 -22.54 -8.76 6.32
CA SER A 95 -22.39 -7.32 6.61
C SER A 95 -20.94 -6.87 6.75
N TRP A 96 -20.03 -7.80 7.04
CA TRP A 96 -18.62 -7.51 7.30
C TRP A 96 -17.72 -8.19 6.28
N TRP A 97 -16.60 -7.56 5.98
CA TRP A 97 -15.48 -8.18 5.30
C TRP A 97 -14.29 -8.27 6.25
N ALA A 98 -13.35 -9.15 5.95
CA ALA A 98 -12.08 -9.30 6.66
C ALA A 98 -10.91 -9.24 5.67
N TYR A 99 -9.81 -8.61 6.08
CA TYR A 99 -8.61 -8.41 5.27
C TYR A 99 -7.35 -8.60 6.11
N ALA A 100 -6.47 -9.48 5.65
CA ALA A 100 -5.13 -9.64 6.16
C ALA A 100 -4.16 -9.08 5.11
N ASP A 101 -3.54 -7.96 5.46
CA ASP A 101 -2.73 -7.11 4.60
C ASP A 101 -1.27 -6.99 5.10
N TYR A 102 -0.38 -6.57 4.21
CA TYR A 102 1.05 -6.33 4.48
C TYR A 102 1.79 -7.49 5.16
N ILE A 103 1.45 -8.75 4.83
CA ILE A 103 2.14 -9.91 5.41
C ILE A 103 3.46 -10.14 4.66
N TYR A 104 4.57 -9.69 5.24
CA TYR A 104 5.91 -9.91 4.69
C TYR A 104 6.27 -11.40 4.73
N MET A 105 6.27 -12.05 3.56
CA MET A 105 6.40 -13.50 3.45
C MET A 105 7.76 -14.03 3.93
N ASN A 106 8.80 -13.19 4.00
CA ASN A 106 10.12 -13.56 4.49
C ASN A 106 10.26 -13.46 6.02
N GLN A 107 9.30 -12.86 6.73
CA GLN A 107 9.35 -12.67 8.18
C GLN A 107 8.75 -13.85 8.96
N SER A 108 8.10 -14.79 8.27
CA SER A 108 7.43 -15.94 8.89
C SER A 108 7.84 -17.26 8.22
N PRO A 109 8.20 -18.29 9.00
CA PRO A 109 8.59 -19.60 8.46
C PRO A 109 7.45 -20.28 7.69
N ASP A 110 6.20 -19.98 8.03
CA ASP A 110 5.00 -20.53 7.36
C ASP A 110 4.95 -20.20 5.86
N PHE A 111 5.56 -19.06 5.48
CA PHE A 111 5.52 -18.55 4.12
C PHE A 111 6.75 -18.94 3.30
N GLN A 112 7.80 -19.51 3.90
CA GLN A 112 9.05 -19.84 3.20
C GLN A 112 8.79 -20.76 1.99
N GLY A 113 8.04 -21.85 2.18
CA GLY A 113 7.67 -22.75 1.08
C GLY A 113 6.63 -22.17 0.11
N LEU A 114 5.90 -21.12 0.50
CA LEU A 114 4.98 -20.41 -0.39
C LEU A 114 5.73 -19.45 -1.33
N VAL A 115 6.82 -18.84 -0.88
CA VAL A 115 7.66 -18.00 -1.75
C VAL A 115 8.21 -18.81 -2.94
N GLU A 116 8.51 -20.09 -2.75
CA GLU A 116 8.96 -21.00 -3.82
C GLU A 116 7.87 -21.32 -4.87
N ASP A 117 6.60 -21.08 -4.55
CA ASP A 117 5.49 -21.22 -5.50
C ASP A 117 5.34 -19.99 -6.42
N LEU A 118 6.09 -18.91 -6.14
CA LEU A 118 6.10 -17.64 -6.87
C LEU A 118 7.32 -17.57 -7.80
N SER A 119 7.14 -17.92 -9.07
CA SER A 119 8.21 -17.92 -10.09
C SER A 119 8.56 -16.52 -10.61
N PHE A 120 8.89 -15.59 -9.72
CA PHE A 120 9.28 -14.22 -10.09
C PHE A 120 10.49 -14.18 -11.02
N GLN A 121 11.52 -15.00 -10.75
CA GLN A 121 12.75 -15.01 -11.56
C GLN A 121 12.55 -15.56 -12.98
N GLU A 122 11.49 -16.34 -13.22
CA GLU A 122 11.14 -16.78 -14.59
C GLU A 122 10.61 -15.61 -15.43
N LEU A 123 9.91 -14.67 -14.80
CA LEU A 123 9.32 -13.50 -15.45
C LEU A 123 10.25 -12.29 -15.45
N PHE A 124 11.04 -12.15 -14.39
CA PHE A 124 11.95 -11.05 -14.11
C PHE A 124 13.34 -11.60 -13.74
N PRO A 125 14.13 -12.10 -14.71
CA PRO A 125 15.41 -12.78 -14.44
C PRO A 125 16.47 -11.91 -13.77
N PHE A 126 16.29 -10.59 -13.77
CA PHE A 126 17.16 -9.62 -13.11
C PHE A 126 16.84 -9.44 -11.62
N LEU A 127 15.73 -10.00 -11.11
CA LEU A 127 15.44 -10.02 -9.68
C LEU A 127 16.40 -10.97 -8.97
N LYS A 128 16.89 -10.55 -7.81
CA LYS A 128 17.69 -11.41 -6.93
C LYS A 128 16.84 -12.59 -6.41
N SER A 129 17.50 -13.64 -5.94
CA SER A 129 16.80 -14.81 -5.35
C SER A 129 16.08 -14.48 -4.05
N ASN A 130 16.55 -13.48 -3.30
CA ASN A 130 16.02 -13.08 -1.99
C ASN A 130 14.91 -12.01 -2.07
N ILE A 131 13.95 -12.19 -2.98
CA ILE A 131 12.77 -11.31 -3.02
C ILE A 131 11.99 -11.38 -1.70
N SER A 132 11.33 -10.28 -1.37
CA SER A 132 10.50 -10.14 -0.17
C SER A 132 9.07 -9.71 -0.54
N PRO A 133 8.28 -10.59 -1.18
CA PRO A 133 6.90 -10.26 -1.50
C PRO A 133 6.04 -10.13 -0.23
N THR A 134 4.99 -9.33 -0.33
CA THR A 134 3.94 -9.24 0.68
C THR A 134 2.72 -10.02 0.22
N PHE A 135 2.13 -10.78 1.13
CA PHE A 135 0.93 -11.58 0.91
C PHE A 135 -0.32 -10.83 1.39
N TRP A 136 -1.40 -10.97 0.64
CA TRP A 136 -2.67 -10.29 0.88
C TRP A 136 -3.83 -11.26 0.73
N LEU A 137 -4.68 -11.36 1.74
CA LEU A 137 -5.85 -12.22 1.75
C LEU A 137 -7.08 -11.42 2.18
N GLY A 138 -8.13 -11.44 1.37
CA GLY A 138 -9.38 -10.75 1.69
C GLY A 138 -10.61 -11.57 1.43
N SER A 139 -11.68 -11.32 2.16
CA SER A 139 -13.00 -11.81 1.81
C SER A 139 -13.64 -10.97 0.70
N SER A 140 -14.75 -11.45 0.15
CA SER A 140 -15.68 -10.67 -0.68
C SER A 140 -15.87 -9.25 -0.15
N LYS A 141 -15.72 -8.24 -1.03
CA LYS A 141 -15.85 -6.79 -0.73
C LYS A 141 -14.81 -6.17 0.22
N ALA A 142 -13.80 -6.92 0.66
CA ALA A 142 -12.67 -6.34 1.38
C ALA A 142 -11.93 -5.33 0.50
N HIS A 143 -11.59 -4.16 1.05
CA HIS A 143 -10.96 -3.08 0.30
C HIS A 143 -9.89 -2.34 1.10
N THR A 144 -8.97 -1.72 0.35
CA THR A 144 -7.98 -0.79 0.90
C THR A 144 -8.42 0.63 0.59
N ILE A 145 -8.29 1.52 1.58
CA ILE A 145 -8.58 2.95 1.43
C ILE A 145 -7.73 3.50 0.29
N CYS A 146 -8.26 4.46 -0.48
CA CYS A 146 -7.47 5.04 -1.56
C CYS A 146 -6.24 5.76 -1.00
N HIS A 147 -5.07 5.37 -1.47
CA HIS A 147 -3.80 5.90 -1.03
C HIS A 147 -2.78 5.90 -2.16
N ARG A 148 -1.65 6.57 -1.95
CA ARG A 148 -0.43 6.38 -2.73
C ARG A 148 0.71 5.99 -1.78
N ASP A 149 1.56 5.09 -2.25
CA ASP A 149 2.81 4.78 -1.59
C ASP A 149 3.88 5.79 -2.01
N THR A 150 4.66 6.23 -1.04
CA THR A 150 5.72 7.21 -1.23
C THR A 150 6.98 6.56 -1.79
N TYR A 151 7.10 5.23 -1.64
CA TYR A 151 8.29 4.46 -1.98
C TYR A 151 8.12 3.49 -3.15
N GLY A 152 9.20 3.33 -3.91
CA GLY A 152 9.37 2.30 -4.92
C GLY A 152 8.31 2.29 -6.03
N VAL A 153 8.28 1.16 -6.71
CA VAL A 153 7.22 0.74 -7.65
C VAL A 153 6.72 -0.64 -7.24
N ASN A 154 5.49 -0.99 -7.61
CA ASN A 154 4.87 -2.24 -7.20
C ASN A 154 4.53 -3.14 -8.38
N LEU A 155 4.88 -4.42 -8.26
CA LEU A 155 4.36 -5.49 -9.10
C LEU A 155 3.35 -6.31 -8.29
N VAL A 156 2.09 -6.19 -8.67
CA VAL A 156 0.97 -6.91 -8.04
C VAL A 156 0.63 -8.11 -8.90
N VAL A 157 0.56 -9.30 -8.30
CA VAL A 157 0.11 -10.52 -8.96
C VAL A 157 -1.16 -11.01 -8.27
N GLN A 158 -2.23 -11.14 -9.04
CA GLN A 158 -3.47 -11.73 -8.53
C GLN A 158 -3.37 -13.25 -8.60
N ILE A 159 -3.45 -13.94 -7.46
CA ILE A 159 -3.28 -15.40 -7.38
C ILE A 159 -4.62 -16.13 -7.37
N LYS A 160 -5.60 -15.63 -6.61
CA LYS A 160 -6.93 -16.26 -6.48
C LYS A 160 -8.02 -15.20 -6.36
N GLY A 161 -9.19 -15.49 -6.92
CA GLY A 161 -10.29 -14.52 -7.01
C GLY A 161 -9.91 -13.31 -7.86
N SER A 162 -10.74 -12.26 -7.84
CA SER A 162 -10.48 -11.03 -8.57
C SER A 162 -10.51 -9.79 -7.68
N LYS A 163 -9.66 -8.81 -8.00
CA LYS A 163 -9.63 -7.49 -7.36
C LYS A 163 -9.80 -6.42 -8.41
N ARG A 164 -10.67 -5.44 -8.14
CA ARG A 164 -10.84 -4.22 -8.93
C ARG A 164 -9.88 -3.17 -8.38
N TRP A 165 -8.99 -2.70 -9.25
CA TRP A 165 -8.08 -1.59 -9.01
C TRP A 165 -8.57 -0.37 -9.77
N ILE A 166 -8.53 0.79 -9.12
CA ILE A 166 -8.82 2.08 -9.74
C ILE A 166 -7.65 2.98 -9.40
N LEU A 167 -6.81 3.26 -10.40
CA LEU A 167 -5.59 4.04 -10.23
C LEU A 167 -5.79 5.48 -10.68
N PHE A 168 -5.11 6.43 -10.04
CA PHE A 168 -5.14 7.84 -10.43
C PHE A 168 -3.70 8.36 -10.55
N PRO A 169 -3.39 9.13 -11.60
CA PRO A 169 -2.05 9.63 -11.82
C PRO A 169 -1.63 10.59 -10.68
N PRO A 170 -0.33 10.75 -10.42
CA PRO A 170 0.17 11.70 -9.42
C PRO A 170 -0.33 13.14 -9.64
N SER A 171 -0.64 13.53 -10.88
CA SER A 171 -1.22 14.83 -11.23
C SER A 171 -2.61 15.07 -10.63
N ASP A 172 -3.30 14.03 -10.19
CA ASP A 172 -4.61 14.13 -9.53
C ASP A 172 -4.53 14.49 -8.05
N SER A 173 -3.33 14.50 -7.44
CA SER A 173 -3.16 14.80 -6.00
C SER A 173 -3.95 16.03 -5.49
N PRO A 174 -4.02 17.18 -6.22
CA PRO A 174 -4.84 18.32 -5.82
C PRO A 174 -6.35 18.03 -5.69
N HIS A 175 -6.82 16.94 -6.27
CA HIS A 175 -8.22 16.49 -6.28
C HIS A 175 -8.49 15.35 -5.30
N MET A 176 -7.46 14.76 -4.68
CA MET A 176 -7.57 13.55 -3.87
C MET A 176 -7.86 13.80 -2.39
N TYR A 177 -7.98 15.05 -1.95
CA TYR A 177 -8.24 15.39 -0.54
C TYR A 177 -7.26 14.67 0.39
N GLU A 178 -5.97 14.84 0.11
CA GLU A 178 -4.90 14.08 0.76
C GLU A 178 -4.87 14.28 2.27
N THR A 179 -4.42 13.26 3.00
CA THR A 179 -4.25 13.28 4.46
C THR A 179 -3.07 12.41 4.86
N ARG A 180 -2.38 12.83 5.92
CA ARG A 180 -1.34 12.02 6.59
C ARG A 180 -1.86 11.38 7.86
N LEU A 181 -3.18 11.37 8.06
CA LEU A 181 -3.84 10.76 9.21
C LEU A 181 -4.76 9.61 8.75
N PRO A 182 -4.67 8.42 9.36
CA PRO A 182 -3.66 8.04 10.36
C PRO A 182 -2.24 8.05 9.78
N LEU A 183 -1.26 8.48 10.58
CA LEU A 183 0.12 8.61 10.14
C LEU A 183 0.74 7.23 9.97
N GLU A 184 1.31 7.01 8.80
CA GLU A 184 2.05 5.84 8.35
C GLU A 184 3.16 6.39 7.44
N GLU A 185 4.42 6.04 7.71
CA GLU A 185 5.60 6.63 7.07
C GLU A 185 5.50 6.62 5.53
N SER A 186 5.02 5.51 4.96
CA SER A 186 5.07 5.27 3.52
C SER A 186 3.78 5.56 2.78
N THR A 187 2.74 6.02 3.47
CA THR A 187 1.38 6.11 2.91
C THR A 187 0.80 7.52 2.99
N VAL A 188 0.20 7.97 1.89
CA VAL A 188 -0.68 9.16 1.86
C VAL A 188 -2.07 8.72 1.48
N PHE A 189 -3.04 8.96 2.35
CA PHE A 189 -4.43 8.56 2.12
C PHE A 189 -5.25 9.68 1.48
N SER A 190 -6.35 9.29 0.84
CA SER A 190 -7.44 10.19 0.47
C SER A 190 -8.51 10.19 1.56
N LYS A 191 -9.07 11.37 1.89
CA LYS A 191 -10.26 11.48 2.76
C LYS A 191 -11.57 11.05 2.07
N VAL A 192 -11.53 10.69 0.78
CA VAL A 192 -12.71 10.31 0.00
C VAL A 192 -13.07 8.85 0.24
N ASN A 193 -14.34 8.58 0.53
CA ASN A 193 -14.87 7.22 0.56
C ASN A 193 -15.13 6.71 -0.85
N PHE A 194 -14.19 5.96 -1.43
CA PHE A 194 -14.32 5.44 -2.80
C PHE A 194 -15.32 4.29 -2.95
N THR A 195 -15.79 3.66 -1.86
CA THR A 195 -16.90 2.70 -1.97
C THR A 195 -18.23 3.38 -2.30
N LEU A 196 -18.38 4.63 -1.87
CA LEU A 196 -19.54 5.48 -2.13
C LEU A 196 -19.14 6.97 -2.12
N PRO A 197 -18.54 7.49 -3.21
CA PRO A 197 -18.05 8.86 -3.24
C PRO A 197 -19.17 9.89 -3.01
N ASN A 198 -18.95 10.83 -2.09
CA ASN A 198 -19.84 11.98 -1.90
C ASN A 198 -19.24 13.21 -2.59
N CYS A 199 -19.72 13.51 -3.80
CA CYS A 199 -19.23 14.63 -4.60
C CYS A 199 -19.68 16.01 -4.09
N LYS A 200 -20.62 16.09 -3.14
CA LYS A 200 -20.94 17.36 -2.45
C LYS A 200 -19.89 17.69 -1.39
N LYS A 201 -19.44 16.68 -0.63
CA LYS A 201 -18.36 16.79 0.38
C LYS A 201 -17.00 16.96 -0.30
N HIS A 202 -16.77 16.24 -1.40
CA HIS A 202 -15.49 16.18 -2.11
C HIS A 202 -15.63 16.50 -3.62
N PRO A 203 -16.08 17.71 -4.02
CA PRO A 203 -16.39 18.04 -5.41
C PRO A 203 -15.22 17.97 -6.39
N LEU A 204 -13.98 18.13 -5.91
CA LEU A 204 -12.80 18.08 -6.78
C LEU A 204 -12.54 16.68 -7.33
N ILE A 205 -13.10 15.62 -6.74
CA ILE A 205 -12.90 14.25 -7.23
C ILE A 205 -13.41 14.07 -8.67
N LEU A 206 -14.43 14.84 -9.07
CA LEU A 206 -14.95 14.85 -10.45
C LEU A 206 -13.93 15.32 -11.50
N LYS A 207 -12.83 15.95 -11.07
CA LYS A 207 -11.73 16.39 -11.93
C LYS A 207 -10.60 15.37 -12.06
N THR A 208 -10.72 14.22 -11.41
CA THR A 208 -9.73 13.14 -11.50
C THR A 208 -9.82 12.40 -12.84
N THR A 209 -8.75 11.69 -13.18
CA THR A 209 -8.61 10.88 -14.39
C THR A 209 -8.31 9.43 -13.98
N PRO A 210 -9.34 8.65 -13.57
CA PRO A 210 -9.15 7.27 -13.12
C PRO A 210 -8.77 6.31 -14.25
N TYR A 211 -7.95 5.32 -13.93
CA TYR A 211 -7.49 4.21 -14.78
C TYR A 211 -7.90 2.89 -14.12
N PRO A 212 -9.09 2.35 -14.45
CA PRO A 212 -9.60 1.13 -13.83
C PRO A 212 -9.01 -0.14 -14.45
N VAL A 213 -8.91 -1.21 -13.64
CA VAL A 213 -8.66 -2.58 -14.10
C VAL A 213 -9.14 -3.61 -13.11
N THR A 214 -9.76 -4.67 -13.61
CA THR A 214 -10.00 -5.89 -12.81
C THR A 214 -8.87 -6.88 -13.09
N LEU A 215 -8.19 -7.30 -12.02
CA LEU A 215 -7.19 -8.36 -12.08
C LEU A 215 -7.85 -9.71 -11.78
N TYR A 216 -7.57 -10.68 -12.62
CA TYR A 216 -7.99 -12.08 -12.48
C TYR A 216 -6.78 -12.97 -12.15
N PRO A 217 -6.98 -14.22 -11.69
CA PRO A 217 -5.89 -15.13 -11.37
C PRO A 217 -4.86 -15.24 -12.51
N GLY A 218 -3.59 -14.98 -12.20
CA GLY A 218 -2.48 -14.95 -13.14
C GLY A 218 -2.19 -13.59 -13.78
N ASP A 219 -3.04 -12.57 -13.58
CA ASP A 219 -2.76 -11.21 -14.05
C ASP A 219 -1.68 -10.53 -13.20
N ILE A 220 -0.85 -9.71 -13.86
CA ILE A 220 0.17 -8.89 -13.24
C ILE A 220 -0.13 -7.42 -13.52
N LEU A 221 -0.12 -6.59 -12.47
CA LEU A 221 -0.26 -5.14 -12.57
C LEU A 221 1.05 -4.48 -12.13
N PHE A 222 1.57 -3.59 -12.98
CA PHE A 222 2.63 -2.68 -12.63
C PHE A 222 2.01 -1.34 -12.18
N VAL A 223 2.30 -0.96 -10.93
CA VAL A 223 1.90 0.32 -10.34
C VAL A 223 3.14 1.21 -10.24
N PRO A 224 3.20 2.31 -11.01
CA PRO A 224 4.31 3.24 -10.92
C PRO A 224 4.27 4.03 -9.61
N ARG A 225 5.41 4.61 -9.26
CA ARG A 225 5.57 5.47 -8.08
C ARG A 225 4.49 6.55 -7.99
N ASN A 226 4.02 6.82 -6.76
CA ASN A 226 3.10 7.90 -6.42
C ASN A 226 1.71 7.81 -7.08
N TRP A 227 1.40 6.73 -7.79
CA TRP A 227 0.04 6.52 -8.30
C TRP A 227 -0.89 6.23 -7.13
N TRP A 228 -1.95 7.04 -7.05
CA TRP A 228 -3.03 6.75 -6.12
C TRP A 228 -3.76 5.50 -6.60
N HIS A 229 -4.25 4.70 -5.68
CA HIS A 229 -5.00 3.51 -6.04
C HIS A 229 -6.01 3.15 -4.95
N PHE A 230 -7.21 2.80 -5.39
CA PHE A 230 -8.26 2.17 -4.59
C PHE A 230 -8.40 0.72 -5.05
N VAL A 231 -8.52 -0.21 -4.10
CA VAL A 231 -8.55 -1.65 -4.39
C VAL A 231 -9.71 -2.30 -3.65
N GLU A 232 -10.57 -3.02 -4.38
CA GLU A 232 -11.71 -3.75 -3.82
C GLU A 232 -11.69 -5.22 -4.30
N SER A 233 -11.86 -6.16 -3.38
CA SER A 233 -12.10 -7.57 -3.70
C SER A 233 -13.48 -7.75 -4.32
N SER A 234 -13.55 -8.45 -5.46
CA SER A 234 -14.81 -8.73 -6.14
C SER A 234 -15.80 -9.48 -5.25
N SER A 235 -17.08 -9.20 -5.44
CA SER A 235 -18.16 -9.95 -4.80
C SER A 235 -18.42 -11.33 -5.41
N GLU A 236 -17.83 -11.61 -6.57
CA GLU A 236 -17.99 -12.90 -7.27
C GLU A 236 -17.23 -14.06 -6.61
N TYR A 237 -16.33 -13.76 -5.68
CA TYR A 237 -15.50 -14.73 -4.97
C TYR A 237 -15.64 -14.56 -3.46
N ASP A 238 -15.68 -15.67 -2.73
CA ASP A 238 -15.74 -15.63 -1.26
C ASP A 238 -14.44 -15.08 -0.65
N PHE A 239 -13.31 -15.34 -1.31
CA PHE A 239 -12.01 -14.80 -0.94
C PHE A 239 -11.14 -14.45 -2.16
N THR A 240 -10.18 -13.56 -1.94
CA THR A 240 -9.15 -13.17 -2.91
C THR A 240 -7.77 -13.29 -2.28
N CYS A 241 -6.79 -13.63 -3.12
CA CYS A 241 -5.40 -13.74 -2.73
C CYS A 241 -4.53 -13.01 -3.76
N SER A 242 -3.64 -12.14 -3.31
CA SER A 242 -2.66 -11.47 -4.16
C SER A 242 -1.30 -11.40 -3.48
N VAL A 243 -0.25 -11.24 -4.27
CA VAL A 243 1.09 -10.94 -3.78
C VAL A 243 1.60 -9.65 -4.42
N ASN A 244 2.27 -8.83 -3.63
CA ASN A 244 2.86 -7.58 -4.09
C ASN A 244 4.38 -7.65 -3.91
N LEU A 245 5.12 -7.22 -4.93
CA LEU A 245 6.56 -7.06 -4.87
C LEU A 245 6.92 -5.58 -5.08
N TRP A 246 7.35 -4.96 -4.00
CA TRP A 246 7.88 -3.60 -3.99
C TRP A 246 9.34 -3.60 -4.43
N ILE A 247 9.69 -2.71 -5.35
CA ILE A 247 11.04 -2.55 -5.88
C ILE A 247 11.48 -1.11 -5.60
N ASP A 248 12.52 -0.99 -4.77
CA ASP A 248 13.12 0.29 -4.37
C ASP A 248 13.86 0.95 -5.55
N GLN A 249 13.85 2.27 -5.56
CA GLN A 249 14.60 3.18 -6.43
C GLN A 249 15.45 4.09 -5.54
N PRO A 250 16.61 3.63 -5.03
CA PRO A 250 17.30 4.27 -3.91
C PRO A 250 17.54 5.78 -4.08
N SER A 251 17.86 6.23 -5.29
CA SER A 251 18.10 7.66 -5.59
C SER A 251 16.88 8.56 -5.40
N LEU A 252 15.68 8.04 -5.68
CA LEU A 252 14.41 8.73 -5.49
C LEU A 252 13.82 8.44 -4.11
N ASP A 253 13.93 7.19 -3.66
CA ASP A 253 13.36 6.74 -2.39
C ASP A 253 14.06 7.32 -1.18
N ASN A 254 15.38 7.53 -1.22
CA ASN A 254 16.06 8.17 -0.09
C ASN A 254 15.63 9.64 0.07
N LYS A 255 15.31 10.32 -1.04
CA LYS A 255 14.72 11.67 -0.99
C LYS A 255 13.30 11.64 -0.42
N ALA A 256 12.51 10.62 -0.75
CA ALA A 256 11.19 10.42 -0.17
C ALA A 256 11.30 10.11 1.33
N ARG A 257 12.16 9.16 1.74
CA ARG A 257 12.44 8.81 3.15
C ARG A 257 12.83 10.02 3.98
N LEU A 258 13.61 10.95 3.41
CA LEU A 258 13.95 12.20 4.08
C LEU A 258 12.70 13.02 4.39
N ARG A 259 11.80 13.17 3.41
CA ARG A 259 10.52 13.88 3.58
C ARG A 259 9.62 13.15 4.57
N GLU A 260 9.52 11.83 4.51
CA GLU A 260 8.69 11.06 5.43
C GLU A 260 9.23 11.08 6.86
N CYS A 261 10.55 11.04 7.05
CA CYS A 261 11.18 11.23 8.35
C CYS A 261 10.89 12.63 8.93
N LEU A 262 10.90 13.68 8.09
CA LEU A 262 10.46 15.02 8.51
C LEU A 262 8.98 15.04 8.88
N THR A 263 8.11 14.36 8.11
CA THR A 263 6.68 14.20 8.43
C THR A 263 6.51 13.54 9.79
N GLN A 264 7.20 12.43 10.06
CA GLN A 264 7.18 11.73 11.36
C GLN A 264 7.68 12.63 12.49
N LEU A 265 8.80 13.33 12.31
CA LEU A 265 9.33 14.26 13.32
C LEU A 265 8.30 15.32 13.72
N VAL A 266 7.64 15.95 12.74
CA VAL A 266 6.60 16.95 12.98
C VAL A 266 5.36 16.32 13.63
N GLY A 267 4.86 15.22 13.06
CA GLY A 267 3.69 14.51 13.55
C GLY A 267 3.85 14.04 14.99
N PHE A 268 4.93 13.32 15.28
CA PHE A 268 5.21 12.80 16.63
C PHE A 268 5.42 13.94 17.62
N SER A 269 6.10 15.02 17.23
CA SER A 269 6.28 16.20 18.10
C SER A 269 4.94 16.82 18.49
N LEU A 270 4.05 17.03 17.53
CA LEU A 270 2.73 17.61 17.81
C LEU A 270 1.85 16.66 18.64
N LEU A 271 1.82 15.37 18.28
CA LEU A 271 1.04 14.35 18.98
C LEU A 271 1.53 14.12 20.42
N SER A 272 2.83 14.24 20.69
CA SER A 272 3.40 14.05 22.04
C SER A 272 2.92 15.08 23.06
N ASN A 273 2.41 16.22 22.59
CA ASN A 273 1.86 17.30 23.40
C ASN A 273 0.32 17.26 23.48
N TYR A 274 -0.31 16.33 22.75
CA TYR A 274 -1.74 16.09 22.78
C TYR A 274 -2.09 15.00 23.79
N ASP A 275 -3.36 14.93 24.20
CA ASP A 275 -3.85 13.88 25.10
C ASP A 275 -3.41 12.49 24.59
N ARG A 276 -2.59 11.81 25.40
CA ARG A 276 -1.98 10.52 25.04
C ARG A 276 -3.00 9.42 24.81
N SER A 277 -4.28 9.60 25.13
CA SER A 277 -5.28 8.55 24.94
C SER A 277 -5.70 8.35 23.47
N ASP A 278 -5.64 9.39 22.63
CA ASP A 278 -6.20 9.36 21.26
C ASP A 278 -5.18 9.06 20.14
N HIS A 279 -3.87 9.01 20.44
CA HIS A 279 -2.84 8.79 19.41
C HIS A 279 -3.01 7.47 18.64
N LYS A 280 -3.68 6.47 19.22
CA LYS A 280 -3.93 5.17 18.58
C LYS A 280 -4.88 5.26 17.38
N VAL A 281 -5.71 6.30 17.32
CA VAL A 281 -6.56 6.60 16.17
C VAL A 281 -5.78 7.35 15.09
N LEU A 282 -4.85 8.21 15.52
CA LEU A 282 -4.08 9.11 14.65
C LEU A 282 -2.76 8.51 14.12
N LEU A 283 -2.25 7.44 14.72
CA LEU A 283 -1.04 6.74 14.32
C LEU A 283 -1.38 5.32 13.88
N HIS A 284 -0.96 4.96 12.68
CA HIS A 284 -1.04 3.59 12.20
C HIS A 284 -0.23 2.65 13.11
N PRO A 285 -0.64 1.39 13.33
CA PRO A 285 0.09 0.47 14.21
C PRO A 285 1.57 0.27 13.88
N SER A 286 1.99 0.47 12.63
CA SER A 286 3.41 0.44 12.24
C SER A 286 4.23 1.57 12.87
N GLU A 287 3.61 2.74 13.11
CA GLU A 287 4.25 3.91 13.71
C GLU A 287 4.25 3.89 15.23
N GLN A 288 3.28 3.20 15.83
CA GLN A 288 3.07 3.23 17.29
C GLN A 288 4.29 2.77 18.07
N ALA A 289 4.97 1.70 17.63
CA ALA A 289 6.18 1.21 18.30
C ALA A 289 7.32 2.22 18.30
N THR A 290 7.51 2.94 17.17
CA THR A 290 8.52 4.00 17.07
C THR A 290 8.12 5.18 17.95
N TYR A 291 6.86 5.62 17.90
CA TYR A 291 6.35 6.74 18.68
C TYR A 291 6.41 6.52 20.20
N GLU A 292 6.12 5.30 20.66
CA GLU A 292 6.14 4.93 22.08
C GLU A 292 7.58 4.79 22.65
N ASN A 293 8.60 4.77 21.79
CA ASN A 293 9.99 4.72 22.23
C ASN A 293 10.44 6.06 22.83
N GLU A 294 10.96 6.07 24.06
CA GLU A 294 11.41 7.31 24.73
C GLU A 294 12.47 8.12 23.96
N PHE A 295 13.20 7.47 23.03
CA PHE A 295 14.25 8.07 22.22
C PHE A 295 13.86 8.29 20.76
N TRP A 296 12.57 8.22 20.41
CA TRP A 296 12.08 8.35 19.03
C TRP A 296 12.63 9.61 18.33
N PHE A 297 12.69 10.74 19.04
CA PHE A 297 13.14 12.01 18.45
C PHE A 297 14.61 11.93 18.03
N LYS A 298 15.46 11.35 18.88
CA LYS A 298 16.88 11.15 18.57
C LYS A 298 17.06 10.16 17.42
N GLN A 299 16.28 9.06 17.41
CA GLN A 299 16.37 8.06 16.35
C GLN A 299 16.01 8.64 14.98
N LEU A 300 14.91 9.41 14.89
CA LEU A 300 14.52 10.07 13.65
C LEU A 300 15.55 11.13 13.23
N LEU A 301 16.12 11.89 14.17
CA LEU A 301 17.16 12.87 13.86
C LEU A 301 18.45 12.20 13.33
N ASP A 302 18.89 11.12 13.96
CA ASP A 302 20.03 10.33 13.50
C ASP A 302 19.76 9.76 12.10
N TYR A 303 18.54 9.28 11.85
CA TYR A 303 18.14 8.77 10.54
C TYR A 303 18.12 9.87 9.47
N LEU A 304 17.60 11.04 9.81
CA LEU A 304 17.62 12.21 8.93
C LEU A 304 19.05 12.61 8.56
N TYR A 305 19.96 12.63 9.54
CA TYR A 305 21.38 12.90 9.31
C TYR A 305 22.00 11.90 8.33
N ILE A 306 21.72 10.61 8.51
CA ILE A 306 22.16 9.57 7.58
C ILE A 306 21.64 9.84 6.16
N LEU A 307 20.37 10.19 6.00
CA LEU A 307 19.77 10.44 4.68
C LEU A 307 20.34 11.68 3.98
N PHE A 308 20.73 12.72 4.73
CA PHE A 308 21.39 13.92 4.16
C PHE A 308 22.83 13.65 3.74
N HIS A 309 23.56 12.81 4.48
CA HIS A 309 24.98 12.55 4.24
C HIS A 309 25.26 11.29 3.41
N GLN A 310 24.25 10.46 3.16
CA GLN A 310 24.36 9.38 2.20
C GLN A 310 24.47 9.96 0.79
N ASN A 311 25.69 9.92 0.24
CA ASN A 311 25.92 10.16 -1.18
C ASN A 311 25.05 9.18 -1.99
N PRO A 312 24.19 9.64 -2.91
CA PRO A 312 23.39 8.74 -3.76
C PRO A 312 24.24 7.74 -4.55
N ASN A 313 25.55 8.01 -4.68
CA ASN A 313 26.54 7.20 -5.38
C ASN A 313 27.37 6.27 -4.46
N GLU A 314 27.26 6.35 -3.13
CA GLU A 314 28.08 5.55 -2.20
C GLU A 314 27.38 4.27 -1.70
N SER A 315 26.06 4.15 -1.86
CA SER A 315 25.34 2.91 -1.51
C SER A 315 25.60 1.74 -2.46
N SER A 316 26.46 1.89 -3.48
CA SER A 316 26.92 0.81 -4.34
C SER A 316 28.28 0.22 -3.96
N SER A 317 28.97 0.69 -2.92
CA SER A 317 30.38 0.30 -2.68
C SER A 317 30.68 -0.49 -1.39
N ASN A 318 29.69 -1.00 -0.67
CA ASN A 318 29.95 -1.90 0.47
C ASN A 318 29.37 -3.29 0.24
N GLY A 319 30.08 -4.05 -0.60
CA GLY A 319 29.78 -5.45 -0.91
C GLY A 319 30.21 -5.84 -2.33
N GLU A 320 31.46 -5.56 -2.73
CA GLU A 320 32.07 -6.21 -3.89
C GLU A 320 32.37 -7.69 -3.55
N GLU A 321 31.34 -8.52 -3.45
CA GLU A 321 31.48 -9.91 -3.86
C GLU A 321 31.39 -9.91 -5.38
N ASN A 322 32.46 -10.35 -6.08
CA ASN A 322 32.58 -10.47 -7.54
C ASN A 322 31.22 -10.64 -8.25
N LEU A 323 30.59 -9.53 -8.64
CA LEU A 323 29.36 -9.51 -9.39
C LEU A 323 29.74 -9.76 -10.85
N GLU A 324 29.36 -10.91 -11.40
CA GLU A 324 29.11 -10.97 -12.84
C GLU A 324 28.12 -9.84 -13.16
N GLU A 325 28.52 -8.88 -14.00
CA GLU A 325 27.61 -7.84 -14.49
C GLU A 325 26.31 -8.53 -14.92
N PRO A 326 25.13 -8.12 -14.41
CA PRO A 326 23.87 -8.58 -14.95
C PRO A 326 23.94 -8.29 -16.44
N SER A 327 24.00 -9.34 -17.26
CA SER A 327 24.19 -9.21 -18.69
C SER A 327 23.22 -8.15 -19.22
N LYS A 328 23.67 -7.30 -20.14
CA LYS A 328 22.85 -6.29 -20.84
C LYS A 328 21.69 -6.90 -21.67
N GLN A 329 21.28 -8.13 -21.38
CA GLN A 329 20.35 -8.98 -22.10
C GLN A 329 19.26 -9.61 -21.22
N ALA A 330 19.13 -9.29 -19.93
CA ALA A 330 17.95 -9.71 -19.15
C ALA A 330 16.74 -8.83 -19.48
N LYS A 331 16.24 -8.92 -20.73
CA LYS A 331 14.91 -8.43 -21.09
C LYS A 331 13.86 -9.23 -20.31
N PHE A 332 12.62 -8.72 -20.19
CA PHE A 332 11.50 -9.57 -19.76
C PHE A 332 11.55 -10.89 -20.52
N SER A 333 11.04 -11.96 -19.90
CA SER A 333 10.69 -13.11 -20.72
C SER A 333 9.79 -12.58 -21.85
N SER A 334 10.10 -12.93 -23.11
CA SER A 334 9.36 -12.51 -24.31
C SER A 334 7.88 -12.94 -24.30
N VAL A 335 7.42 -13.51 -23.19
CA VAL A 335 6.11 -14.09 -22.93
C VAL A 335 5.15 -13.04 -22.33
N ILE A 336 5.65 -11.96 -21.72
CA ILE A 336 4.78 -10.98 -21.05
C ILE A 336 4.35 -9.88 -22.03
N ASN A 337 3.05 -9.85 -22.34
CA ASN A 337 2.45 -8.80 -23.14
C ASN A 337 1.84 -7.71 -22.24
N TRP A 338 2.57 -6.61 -22.06
CA TRP A 338 2.12 -5.46 -21.27
C TRP A 338 1.18 -4.56 -22.07
N THR A 339 0.01 -4.31 -21.50
CA THR A 339 -0.98 -3.38 -22.07
C THR A 339 -1.08 -2.15 -21.18
N PRO A 340 -0.90 -0.91 -21.70
CA PRO A 340 -1.10 0.29 -20.91
C PRO A 340 -2.57 0.40 -20.51
N LEU A 341 -2.82 0.84 -19.28
CA LEU A 341 -4.18 1.12 -18.83
C LEU A 341 -4.75 2.34 -19.55
N THR A 342 -6.07 2.37 -19.73
CA THR A 342 -6.77 3.51 -20.32
C THR A 342 -7.63 4.19 -19.26
N SER A 343 -7.77 5.51 -19.36
CA SER A 343 -8.61 6.25 -18.43
C SER A 343 -10.10 6.09 -18.76
N GLU A 344 -10.92 6.25 -17.73
CA GLU A 344 -12.36 6.33 -17.81
C GLU A 344 -12.87 7.57 -17.05
N LYS A 345 -14.17 7.87 -17.15
CA LYS A 345 -14.78 8.94 -16.35
C LYS A 345 -15.10 8.41 -14.96
N LEU A 346 -14.90 9.23 -13.92
CA LEU A 346 -15.21 8.82 -12.55
C LEU A 346 -16.67 8.35 -12.40
N ASP A 347 -17.60 9.08 -13.00
CA ASP A 347 -19.05 8.80 -12.89
C ASP A 347 -19.47 7.48 -13.57
N SER A 348 -18.64 6.90 -14.44
CA SER A 348 -18.89 5.55 -14.98
C SER A 348 -18.38 4.43 -14.07
N LEU A 349 -17.54 4.76 -13.07
CA LEU A 349 -16.89 3.78 -12.21
C LEU A 349 -17.55 3.64 -10.85
N PHE A 350 -18.19 4.69 -10.35
CA PHE A 350 -18.76 4.74 -9.01
C PHE A 350 -20.20 5.22 -9.05
N SER A 351 -21.02 4.62 -8.19
CA SER A 351 -22.29 5.23 -7.79
C SER A 351 -21.98 6.42 -6.89
N ILE A 352 -22.44 7.61 -7.27
CA ILE A 352 -22.18 8.84 -6.51
C ILE A 352 -23.33 9.07 -5.53
N SER A 353 -22.99 9.33 -4.27
CA SER A 353 -23.96 9.80 -3.29
C SER A 353 -24.14 11.31 -3.39
N GLU A 354 -25.39 11.73 -3.53
CA GLU A 354 -25.81 13.14 -3.47
C GLU A 354 -26.41 13.51 -2.11
N GLU A 355 -26.32 12.66 -1.09
CA GLU A 355 -26.90 12.98 0.21
C GLU A 355 -26.24 14.23 0.80
N ASN A 356 -27.08 15.17 1.25
CA ASN A 356 -26.64 16.32 2.03
C ASN A 356 -26.13 15.76 3.36
N SER A 357 -24.84 15.93 3.67
CA SER A 357 -24.41 15.77 5.05
C SER A 357 -25.13 16.84 5.87
N THR A 358 -26.14 16.45 6.63
CA THR A 358 -26.82 17.30 7.62
C THR A 358 -25.95 17.50 8.85
N SER A 359 -24.69 17.86 8.65
CA SER A 359 -23.90 18.48 9.71
C SER A 359 -23.95 19.97 9.45
N ASP A 360 -24.59 20.70 10.35
CA ASP A 360 -24.22 22.09 10.61
C ASP A 360 -22.73 22.06 10.96
N VAL A 361 -21.87 22.26 9.94
CA VAL A 361 -20.43 22.32 10.14
C VAL A 361 -20.17 23.61 10.90
N VAL A 362 -20.21 23.49 12.22
CA VAL A 362 -19.53 24.43 13.08
C VAL A 362 -18.06 24.34 12.67
N ASN A 363 -17.58 25.33 11.91
CA ASN A 363 -16.19 25.48 11.50
C ASN A 363 -15.33 25.83 12.73
N THR A 364 -15.23 24.92 13.68
CA THR A 364 -14.25 24.98 14.76
C THR A 364 -13.00 24.26 14.32
N LEU A 365 -11.90 25.00 14.24
CA LEU A 365 -10.57 24.42 14.09
C LEU A 365 -10.34 23.40 15.21
N ASN A 366 -10.05 22.16 14.85
CA ASN A 366 -9.72 21.10 15.80
C ASN A 366 -8.24 20.72 15.73
N PHE A 367 -7.77 19.96 16.73
CA PHE A 367 -6.36 19.58 16.83
C PHE A 367 -5.89 18.72 15.65
N GLU A 368 -6.70 17.75 15.18
CA GLU A 368 -6.37 16.90 14.04
C GLU A 368 -6.15 17.70 12.76
N GLN A 369 -6.96 18.74 12.53
CA GLN A 369 -6.81 19.66 11.39
C GLN A 369 -5.49 20.43 11.45
N ILE A 370 -5.04 20.82 12.65
CA ILE A 370 -3.74 21.49 12.84
C ILE A 370 -2.61 20.50 12.52
N VAL A 371 -2.65 19.29 13.08
CA VAL A 371 -1.64 18.26 12.86
C VAL A 371 -1.55 17.86 11.38
N ASP A 372 -2.69 17.57 10.73
CA ASP A 372 -2.74 17.24 9.31
C ASP A 372 -2.18 18.37 8.44
N ALA A 373 -2.45 19.64 8.78
CA ALA A 373 -1.94 20.79 8.04
C ALA A 373 -0.40 20.89 8.08
N PHE A 374 0.23 20.68 9.24
CA PHE A 374 1.68 20.71 9.36
C PHE A 374 2.37 19.52 8.68
N MET A 375 1.66 18.40 8.52
CA MET A 375 2.16 17.20 7.82
C MET A 375 1.86 17.21 6.32
N LYS A 376 1.27 18.28 5.76
CA LYS A 376 0.97 18.33 4.33
C LYS A 376 2.27 18.19 3.50
N PRO A 377 2.25 17.41 2.40
CA PRO A 377 3.42 17.21 1.54
C PRO A 377 4.09 18.51 1.06
N ASP A 378 3.33 19.56 0.76
CA ASP A 378 3.87 20.85 0.32
C ASP A 378 4.56 21.63 1.44
N VAL A 379 4.05 21.55 2.68
CA VAL A 379 4.70 22.08 3.88
C VAL A 379 6.01 21.35 4.16
N ILE A 380 5.99 20.02 4.12
CA ILE A 380 7.19 19.20 4.34
C ILE A 380 8.23 19.43 3.24
N GLU A 381 7.81 19.54 1.98
CA GLU A 381 8.68 19.87 0.85
C GLU A 381 9.36 21.24 1.03
N LEU A 382 8.63 22.24 1.56
CA LEU A 382 9.20 23.54 1.86
C LEU A 382 10.29 23.45 2.93
N VAL A 383 10.04 22.71 4.02
CA VAL A 383 11.02 22.48 5.10
C VAL A 383 12.25 21.76 4.57
N ALA A 384 12.06 20.67 3.80
CA ALA A 384 13.15 19.91 3.20
C ALA A 384 14.04 20.80 2.32
N LYS A 385 13.46 21.66 1.49
CA LYS A 385 14.21 22.61 0.64
C LYS A 385 15.05 23.61 1.41
N TYR A 386 14.60 24.06 2.59
CA TYR A 386 15.41 24.94 3.43
C TYR A 386 16.62 24.18 4.00
N LEU A 387 16.39 22.97 4.52
CA LEU A 387 17.46 22.12 5.05
C LEU A 387 18.49 21.76 3.98
N GLU A 388 18.04 21.34 2.79
CA GLU A 388 18.90 21.00 1.66
C GLU A 388 19.79 22.20 1.26
N LYS A 389 19.27 23.43 1.24
CA LYS A 389 20.06 24.63 0.95
C LYS A 389 21.10 24.93 2.03
N ASP A 390 20.72 24.82 3.31
CA ASP A 390 21.61 25.15 4.42
C ASP A 390 22.72 24.12 4.62
N VAL A 391 22.47 22.85 4.30
CA VAL A 391 23.47 21.78 4.33
C VAL A 391 24.47 21.93 3.17
N ILE A 392 24.00 22.22 1.95
CA ILE A 392 24.89 22.45 0.79
C ILE A 392 25.82 23.66 1.02
N ASN A 393 25.36 24.68 1.75
CA ASN A 393 26.16 25.87 2.08
C ASN A 393 27.28 25.62 3.11
N LYS A 394 27.36 24.44 3.75
CA LYS A 394 28.46 24.11 4.68
C LYS A 394 29.65 23.42 4.01
N ASP A 395 29.49 22.93 2.78
CA ASP A 395 30.53 22.25 1.99
C ASP A 395 31.15 23.15 0.89
N LEU A 396 30.80 24.45 0.87
CA LEU A 396 31.42 25.53 0.07
C LEU A 396 32.18 26.49 0.99
#